data_AF-A0A934WNP7-F1
#
_entry.id   AF-A0A934WNP7-F1
#
_cell.length_a   1.000
_cell.length_b   1.000
_cell.length_c   1.000
_cell.angle_alpha   90.00
_cell.angle_beta   90.00
_cell.angle_gamma   90.00
#
_symmetry.space_group_name_H-M   'P 1'
#
loop_
_entity.id
_entity.type
_entity.pdbx_description
1 polymer ?
#
loop_
_entity_poly.entity_id
_entity_poly.type
_entity_poly.pdbx_seq_one_letter_code
_entity_poly.pdbx_strand_id
1 'polypeptide(L)'
;MERIWGPVNGFYVAAYAAPMGDGGRYCSYAKVCWTQPESYWEADCAFKIFGGEHHQSLEGALGAVSDEARNEISYLPRHARSLAEQRQHDSTPVPRLFVTSLLRHRWT
;
A
#
# COMPACT_ATOMS: atom_id res chain seq x y z
N MET A 1 7.23 9.33 -11.00
CA MET A 1 7.79 9.53 -9.64
C MET A 1 6.94 8.73 -8.67
N GLU A 2 7.55 8.07 -7.69
CA GLU A 2 6.85 7.28 -6.67
C GLU A 2 7.14 7.84 -5.29
N ARG A 3 6.17 7.72 -4.37
CA ARG A 3 6.36 8.00 -2.96
C ARG A 3 5.51 7.07 -2.11
N ILE A 4 6.06 6.63 -0.99
CA ILE A 4 5.38 5.74 -0.04
C ILE A 4 5.28 6.48 1.29
N TRP A 5 4.10 6.44 1.91
CA TRP A 5 3.83 7.02 3.22
C TRP A 5 3.15 6.00 4.14
N GLY A 6 3.15 6.31 5.43
CA GLY A 6 2.35 5.62 6.43
C GLY A 6 3.19 4.98 7.54
N PRO A 7 2.54 4.21 8.43
CA PRO A 7 1.13 3.83 8.35
C PRO A 7 0.15 4.99 8.65
N VAL A 8 -1.02 5.00 7.99
CA VAL A 8 -2.18 5.88 8.22
C VAL A 8 -3.38 4.98 8.57
N ASN A 9 -3.88 5.04 9.81
CA ASN A 9 -4.91 4.13 10.33
C ASN A 9 -4.65 2.64 10.03
N GLY A 10 -3.40 2.20 10.13
CA GLY A 10 -3.02 0.81 9.86
C GLY A 10 -2.81 0.47 8.38
N PHE A 11 -2.87 1.43 7.47
CA PHE A 11 -2.59 1.22 6.05
C PHE A 11 -1.34 1.96 5.59
N TYR A 12 -0.64 1.45 4.58
CA TYR A 12 0.38 2.20 3.87
C TYR A 12 -0.20 2.82 2.60
N VAL A 13 0.41 3.89 2.10
CA VAL A 13 -0.01 4.53 0.86
C VAL A 13 1.19 4.55 -0.08
N ALA A 14 1.12 3.80 -1.17
CA ALA A 14 2.05 3.95 -2.28
C ALA A 14 1.39 4.81 -3.36
N ALA A 15 2.03 5.91 -3.72
CA ALA A 15 1.56 6.78 -4.79
C ALA A 15 2.56 6.87 -5.94
N TYR A 16 1.99 7.13 -7.10
CA TYR A 16 2.69 7.28 -8.35
C TYR A 16 2.14 8.50 -9.09
N ALA A 17 3.04 9.32 -9.61
CA ALA A 17 2.72 10.42 -10.50
C ALA A 17 3.49 10.29 -11.82
N ALA A 18 2.82 10.59 -12.93
CA ALA A 18 3.37 10.50 -14.28
C ALA A 18 2.97 11.71 -15.13
N PRO A 19 3.82 12.12 -16.10
CA PRO A 19 3.40 13.08 -17.10
C PRO A 19 2.25 12.51 -17.93
N MET A 20 1.30 13.38 -18.25
CA MET A 20 0.29 13.13 -19.28
C MET A 20 0.96 13.23 -20.65
N GLY A 21 0.35 12.62 -21.67
CA GLY A 21 0.93 12.55 -23.03
C GLY A 21 1.15 13.92 -23.71
N ASP A 22 0.62 14.99 -23.15
CA ASP A 22 0.79 16.38 -23.62
C ASP A 22 2.03 17.08 -23.06
N GLY A 23 2.74 16.47 -22.09
CA GLY A 23 3.98 16.98 -21.52
C GLY A 23 3.84 18.21 -20.60
N GLY A 24 2.62 18.72 -20.39
CA GLY A 24 2.37 19.93 -19.58
C GLY A 24 1.62 19.67 -18.28
N ARG A 25 1.06 18.48 -18.11
CA ARG A 25 0.27 18.09 -16.94
C ARG A 25 0.72 16.74 -16.40
N TYR A 26 0.34 16.47 -15.17
CA TYR A 26 0.64 15.21 -14.49
C TYR A 26 -0.65 14.57 -13.97
N CYS A 27 -0.69 13.25 -14.03
CA CYS A 27 -1.68 12.45 -13.33
C CYS A 27 -1.07 11.76 -12.12
N SER A 28 -1.93 11.42 -11.16
CA SER A 28 -1.53 10.77 -9.92
C SER A 28 -2.49 9.66 -9.54
N TYR A 29 -1.91 8.59 -9.02
CA TYR A 29 -2.62 7.43 -8.50
C TYR A 29 -2.04 7.06 -7.15
N ALA A 30 -2.86 6.49 -6.27
CA ALA A 30 -2.39 5.83 -5.05
C ALA A 30 -3.01 4.45 -4.93
N LYS A 31 -2.24 3.55 -4.33
CA LYS A 31 -2.72 2.30 -3.75
C LYS A 31 -2.67 2.47 -2.25
N VAL A 32 -3.79 2.20 -1.59
CA VAL A 32 -3.82 1.97 -0.14
C VAL A 32 -3.51 0.50 0.07
N CYS A 33 -2.52 0.21 0.91
CA CYS A 33 -1.86 -1.07 1.00
C CYS A 33 -1.99 -1.66 2.41
N TRP A 34 -2.14 -2.98 2.48
CA TRP A 34 -2.21 -3.71 3.74
C TRP A 34 -0.85 -3.73 4.46
N THR A 35 0.22 -3.91 3.70
CA THR A 35 1.61 -3.97 4.17
C THR A 35 2.42 -2.84 3.58
N GLN A 36 3.59 -2.55 4.17
CA GLN A 36 4.51 -1.57 3.59
C GLN A 36 5.07 -2.12 2.27
N PRO A 37 4.77 -1.47 1.13
CA PRO A 37 5.33 -1.92 -0.13
C PRO A 37 6.74 -1.36 -0.35
N GLU A 38 7.51 -2.00 -1.23
CA GLU A 38 8.79 -1.45 -1.73
C GLU A 38 8.58 -0.50 -2.91
N SER A 39 7.51 -0.71 -3.70
CA SER A 39 7.16 0.10 -4.87
C SER A 39 5.65 0.19 -5.06
N TYR A 40 5.19 1.18 -5.82
CA TYR A 40 3.78 1.28 -6.21
C TYR A 40 3.32 0.05 -7.02
N TRP A 41 4.20 -0.52 -7.84
CA TRP A 41 3.85 -1.57 -8.80
C TRP A 41 3.53 -2.89 -8.10
N GLU A 42 4.36 -3.29 -7.15
CA GLU A 42 4.28 -4.59 -6.44
C GLU A 42 3.49 -4.52 -5.13
N ALA A 43 2.81 -3.41 -4.85
CA ALA A 43 2.12 -3.22 -3.59
C ALA A 43 0.91 -4.15 -3.38
N ASP A 44 0.80 -4.74 -2.19
CA ASP A 44 -0.37 -5.49 -1.72
C ASP A 44 -1.56 -4.55 -1.48
N CYS A 45 -2.32 -4.34 -2.54
CA CYS A 45 -3.33 -3.30 -2.66
C CYS A 45 -4.65 -3.70 -1.99
N ALA A 46 -5.10 -2.91 -1.02
CA ALA A 46 -6.46 -2.95 -0.50
C ALA A 46 -7.44 -2.29 -1.49
N PHE A 47 -7.15 -1.06 -1.90
CA PHE A 47 -7.94 -0.30 -2.88
C PHE A 47 -7.11 0.80 -3.55
N LYS A 48 -7.62 1.34 -4.65
CA LYS A 48 -6.93 2.32 -5.50
C LYS A 48 -7.65 3.67 -5.45
N ILE A 49 -6.87 4.74 -5.62
CA ILE A 49 -7.34 6.11 -5.65
C ILE A 49 -6.76 6.80 -6.87
N PHE A 50 -7.59 7.57 -7.55
CA PHE A 50 -7.17 8.46 -8.61
C PHE A 50 -7.16 9.90 -8.09
N GLY A 51 -5.99 10.52 -8.10
CA GLY A 51 -5.80 11.90 -7.62
C GLY A 51 -6.02 12.97 -8.69
N GLY A 52 -6.49 12.60 -9.89
CA GLY A 52 -6.69 13.52 -11.02
C GLY A 52 -5.51 13.56 -12.01
N GLU A 53 -5.70 14.33 -13.09
CA GLU A 53 -4.81 14.38 -14.26
C GLU A 53 -4.39 15.80 -14.72
N HIS A 54 -4.76 16.83 -13.96
CA HIS A 54 -4.53 18.24 -14.33
C HIS A 54 -3.51 18.94 -13.43
N HIS A 55 -2.59 18.18 -12.84
CA HIS A 55 -1.59 18.74 -11.93
C HIS A 55 -0.48 19.45 -12.68
N GLN A 56 0.01 20.56 -12.15
CA GLN A 56 1.06 21.37 -12.75
C GLN A 56 2.47 20.85 -12.44
N SER A 57 2.60 19.93 -11.49
CA SER A 57 3.88 19.33 -11.10
C SER A 57 3.70 17.91 -10.58
N LEU A 58 4.76 17.10 -10.65
CA LEU A 58 4.80 15.76 -10.05
C LEU A 58 4.54 15.82 -8.54
N GLU A 59 5.13 16.79 -7.84
CA GLU A 59 4.96 16.93 -6.39
C GLU A 59 3.56 17.39 -6.01
N GLY A 60 2.95 18.28 -6.80
CA GLY A 60 1.54 18.65 -6.62
C GLY A 60 0.61 17.45 -6.82
N ALA A 61 0.87 16.63 -7.85
CA ALA A 61 0.12 15.42 -8.12
C ALA A 61 0.24 14.39 -6.98
N LEU A 62 1.46 14.17 -6.47
CA LEU A 62 1.69 13.30 -5.32
C LEU A 62 1.02 13.85 -4.05
N GLY A 63 1.09 15.15 -3.80
CA GLY A 63 0.41 15.79 -2.67
C GLY A 63 -1.10 15.57 -2.72
N ALA A 64 -1.72 15.87 -3.85
CA ALA A 64 -3.16 15.72 -4.06
C ALA A 64 -3.65 14.29 -3.80
N VAL A 65 -2.98 13.29 -4.38
CA VAL A 65 -3.39 11.89 -4.18
C VAL A 65 -3.06 11.37 -2.77
N SER A 66 -2.06 11.94 -2.10
CA SER A 66 -1.74 11.65 -0.70
C SER A 66 -2.85 12.15 0.23
N ASP A 67 -3.35 13.37 0.00
CA ASP A 67 -4.43 13.96 0.78
C ASP A 67 -5.75 13.22 0.55
N GLU A 68 -6.06 12.87 -0.70
CA GLU A 68 -7.22 12.04 -1.02
C GLU A 68 -7.13 10.67 -0.34
N ALA A 69 -5.95 10.04 -0.36
CA ALA A 69 -5.75 8.77 0.33
C ALA A 69 -5.98 8.88 1.84
N ARG A 70 -5.50 9.94 2.49
CA ARG A 70 -5.76 10.16 3.92
C ARG A 70 -7.24 10.41 4.19
N ASN A 71 -7.91 11.16 3.33
CA ASN A 71 -9.34 11.44 3.42
C ASN A 71 -10.16 10.15 3.32
N GLU A 72 -9.94 9.34 2.28
CA GLU A 72 -10.61 8.03 2.09
C GLU A 72 -10.36 7.08 3.28
N ILE A 73 -9.11 6.98 3.73
CA ILE A 73 -8.77 6.16 4.90
C ILE A 73 -9.47 6.64 6.18
N SER A 74 -9.75 7.94 6.31
CA SER A 74 -10.42 8.51 7.49
C SER A 74 -11.89 8.09 7.60
N TYR A 75 -12.55 7.79 6.47
CA TYR A 75 -13.93 7.30 6.43
C TYR A 75 -14.06 5.79 6.68
N LEU A 76 -12.94 5.06 6.70
CA LEU A 76 -12.99 3.62 6.94
C LEU A 76 -13.44 3.32 8.38
N PRO A 77 -14.29 2.30 8.56
CA PRO A 77 -14.73 1.89 9.89
C PRO A 77 -13.55 1.35 10.71
N ARG A 78 -13.65 1.45 12.05
CA ARG A 78 -12.58 1.00 12.96
C ARG A 78 -12.12 -0.45 12.73
N HIS A 79 -13.02 -1.35 12.32
CA HIS A 79 -12.65 -2.74 12.04
C HIS A 79 -11.71 -2.88 10.84
N ALA A 80 -11.78 -1.99 9.86
CA ALA A 80 -10.86 -1.99 8.71
C ALA A 80 -9.43 -1.68 9.16
N ARG A 81 -9.27 -0.73 10.09
CA ARG A 81 -7.99 -0.44 10.75
C ARG A 81 -7.44 -1.66 11.49
N SER A 82 -8.27 -2.32 12.32
CA SER A 82 -7.84 -3.51 13.05
C SER A 82 -7.41 -4.65 12.11
N LEU A 83 -8.14 -4.84 11.00
CA LEU A 83 -7.76 -5.81 9.98
C LEU A 83 -6.42 -5.44 9.33
N ALA A 84 -6.20 -4.16 9.03
CA ALA A 84 -4.96 -3.70 8.41
C ALA A 84 -3.75 -3.87 9.36
N GLU A 85 -3.90 -3.48 10.62
CA GLU A 85 -2.90 -3.71 11.68
C GLU A 85 -2.60 -5.22 11.85
N GLN A 86 -3.62 -6.08 11.80
CA GLN A 86 -3.44 -7.53 11.85
C GLN A 86 -2.67 -8.06 10.63
N ARG A 87 -3.02 -7.64 9.41
CA ARG A 87 -2.31 -8.10 8.20
C ARG A 87 -0.83 -7.70 8.21
N GLN A 88 -0.49 -6.55 8.79
CA GLN A 88 0.91 -6.16 8.96
C GLN A 88 1.66 -7.13 9.87
N HIS A 89 1.05 -7.51 11.00
CA HIS A 89 1.64 -8.48 11.93
C HIS A 89 1.75 -9.88 11.31
N ASP A 90 0.73 -10.33 10.57
CA ASP A 90 0.73 -11.65 9.94
C ASP A 90 1.69 -11.73 8.74
N SER A 91 2.04 -10.58 8.15
CA SER A 91 3.03 -10.47 7.08
C SER A 91 4.47 -10.45 7.58
N THR A 92 4.69 -10.65 8.88
CA THR A 92 6.03 -10.92 9.40
C THR A 92 6.55 -12.16 8.65
N PRO A 93 7.64 -12.07 7.87
CA PRO A 93 8.21 -13.24 7.25
C PRO A 93 8.64 -14.15 8.39
N VAL A 94 7.92 -15.26 8.60
CA VAL A 94 8.39 -16.33 9.48
C VAL A 94 9.80 -16.63 8.98
N PRO A 95 10.86 -16.44 9.80
CA PRO A 95 12.17 -16.94 9.41
C PRO A 95 11.94 -18.39 9.01
N ARG A 96 12.46 -18.84 7.86
CA ARG A 96 12.34 -20.24 7.43
C ARG A 96 12.85 -21.16 8.54
N LEU A 97 12.01 -21.45 9.52
CA LEU A 97 12.25 -22.38 10.59
C LEU A 97 12.17 -23.71 9.89
N PHE A 98 13.34 -24.29 9.70
CA PHE A 98 13.58 -25.60 9.14
C PHE A 98 12.40 -26.52 9.46
N VAL A 99 11.64 -26.89 8.43
CA VAL A 99 10.76 -28.05 8.47
C VAL A 99 11.69 -29.26 8.46
N THR A 100 12.30 -29.57 9.60
CA THR A 100 12.84 -30.90 9.85
C THR A 100 11.64 -31.79 10.16
N SER A 101 11.15 -32.45 9.11
CA SER A 101 10.27 -33.61 9.22
C SER A 101 10.91 -34.66 10.13
N LEU A 102 10.44 -34.76 11.36
CA LEU A 102 10.59 -35.97 12.18
C LEU A 102 9.24 -36.67 12.24
N LEU A 103 8.88 -37.32 11.13
CA LEU A 103 7.93 -38.43 11.13
C LEU A 103 8.58 -39.60 11.88
N ARG A 104 8.27 -39.71 13.18
CA ARG A 104 8.54 -40.89 13.98
C ARG A 104 7.48 -41.94 13.64
N HIS A 105 7.76 -42.80 12.66
CA HIS A 105 6.99 -44.02 12.47
C HIS A 105 7.23 -44.96 13.67
N ARG A 106 6.22 -45.12 14.53
CA ARG A 106 6.05 -46.31 15.37
C ARG A 106 4.96 -47.15 14.71
N TRP A 107 5.35 -48.28 14.13
CA TRP A 107 4.45 -49.39 13.88
C TRP A 107 4.64 -50.40 15.01
N THR A 108 3.50 -50.84 15.57
CA THR A 108 3.34 -51.95 16.51
C THR A 108 3.68 -53.27 15.88
#